data_AF-A0A0R1HVW6-F1
#
_entry.id   AF-A0A0R1HVW6-F1
#
_cell.length_a   1.000
_cell.length_b   1.000
_cell.length_c   1.000
_cell.angle_alpha   90.00
_cell.angle_beta   90.00
_cell.angle_gamma   90.00
#
_symmetry.space_group_name_H-M   'P 1'
#
loop_
_entity.id
_entity.type
_entity.pdbx_description
1 polymer ?
#
loop_
_entity_poly.entity_id
_entity_poly.type
_entity_poly.pdbx_seq_one_letter_code
_entity_poly.pdbx_strand_id
1 'polypeptide(L)'
;MLYKLKEWSMVMQQAMLFDQLDEEAQRRAVQSFLQFYLNRFRTNSLEILSAYPVQYEMEQVNHDVVLNQSRQPEELVDQLVAHDRSLVSRIISALNQGFMSNGALSDGTWESWYEAQHDQLASGL
;
A
#
# COMPACT_ATOMS: atom_id res chain seq x y z
N MET A 1 -27.33 -2.80 -37.64
CA MET A 1 -26.39 -3.68 -36.91
C MET A 1 -24.99 -3.07 -37.02
N LEU A 2 -24.71 -1.95 -36.30
CA LEU A 2 -23.46 -1.17 -36.41
C LEU A 2 -23.17 -0.36 -35.13
N TYR A 3 -23.46 -0.92 -33.95
CA TYR A 3 -23.25 -0.24 -32.64
C TYR A 3 -22.45 -1.08 -31.64
N LYS A 4 -21.44 -1.85 -32.10
CA LYS A 4 -20.67 -2.73 -31.19
C LYS A 4 -19.14 -2.73 -31.37
N LEU A 5 -18.55 -1.75 -32.05
CA LEU A 5 -17.14 -1.82 -32.44
C LEU A 5 -16.29 -0.56 -32.17
N LYS A 6 -16.67 0.29 -31.21
CA LYS A 6 -15.83 1.47 -30.89
C LYS A 6 -15.83 1.92 -29.43
N GLU A 7 -16.22 1.05 -28.54
CA GLU A 7 -15.95 1.17 -27.11
C GLU A 7 -15.06 -0.05 -26.79
N TRP A 8 -14.24 -0.02 -25.74
CA TRP A 8 -13.35 -1.13 -25.35
C TRP A 8 -12.02 -1.26 -26.12
N SER A 9 -11.31 -0.15 -26.32
CA SER A 9 -9.84 -0.18 -26.37
C SER A 9 -9.21 0.56 -25.20
N MET A 10 -9.86 0.51 -24.03
CA MET A 10 -9.15 0.71 -22.79
C MET A 10 -8.42 -0.61 -22.55
N VAL A 11 -7.12 -0.63 -22.79
CA VAL A 11 -6.27 -1.70 -22.27
C VAL A 11 -6.46 -1.63 -20.75
N MET A 12 -7.34 -2.49 -20.20
CA MET A 12 -7.30 -2.76 -18.78
C MET A 12 -5.92 -3.36 -18.56
N GLN A 13 -4.98 -2.56 -18.04
CA GLN A 13 -3.76 -3.14 -17.51
C GLN A 13 -4.21 -4.20 -16.52
N GLN A 14 -3.86 -5.44 -16.82
CA GLN A 14 -4.23 -6.57 -15.99
C GLN A 14 -3.55 -6.33 -14.64
N ALA A 15 -4.35 -6.09 -13.61
CA ALA A 15 -3.83 -5.79 -12.28
C ALA A 15 -2.95 -6.96 -11.81
N MET A 16 -1.73 -6.64 -11.40
CA MET A 16 -0.74 -7.60 -10.93
C MET A 16 -0.76 -7.63 -9.41
N LEU A 17 -0.55 -8.80 -8.80
CA LEU A 17 -0.26 -8.87 -7.37
C LEU A 17 1.16 -8.35 -7.10
N PHE A 18 1.42 -7.93 -5.87
CA PHE A 18 2.70 -7.32 -5.48
C PHE A 18 3.91 -8.22 -5.78
N ASP A 19 3.79 -9.53 -5.57
CA ASP A 19 4.84 -10.52 -5.81
C ASP A 19 5.12 -10.77 -7.30
N GLN A 20 4.24 -10.31 -8.19
CA GLN A 20 4.39 -10.40 -9.65
C GLN A 20 5.09 -9.19 -10.25
N LEU A 21 5.23 -8.10 -9.49
CA LEU A 21 5.92 -6.89 -9.92
C LEU A 21 7.43 -7.13 -10.07
N ASP A 22 8.06 -6.38 -10.97
CA ASP A 22 9.53 -6.33 -11.01
C ASP A 22 10.10 -5.61 -9.78
N GLU A 23 11.42 -5.70 -9.60
CA GLU A 23 12.07 -5.15 -8.41
C GLU A 23 11.88 -3.63 -8.26
N GLU A 24 11.91 -2.89 -9.38
CA GLU A 24 11.78 -1.44 -9.36
C GLU A 24 10.34 -1.04 -9.00
N ALA A 25 9.36 -1.72 -9.57
CA ALA A 25 7.94 -1.55 -9.28
C ALA A 25 7.61 -1.91 -7.83
N GLN A 26 8.16 -3.02 -7.30
CA GLN A 26 8.03 -3.35 -5.88
C GLN A 26 8.61 -2.27 -4.98
N ARG A 27 9.78 -1.73 -5.30
CA ARG A 27 10.39 -0.64 -4.53
C ARG A 27 9.50 0.61 -4.54
N ARG A 28 8.93 0.99 -5.70
CA ARG A 28 7.99 2.11 -5.80
C ARG A 28 6.71 1.88 -4.99
N ALA A 29 6.15 0.68 -5.06
CA ALA A 29 4.99 0.29 -4.28
C ALA A 29 5.25 0.38 -2.77
N VAL A 30 6.42 -0.11 -2.31
CA VAL A 30 6.86 0.00 -0.91
C VAL A 30 7.02 1.46 -0.48
N GLN A 31 7.68 2.29 -1.29
CA GLN A 31 7.87 3.70 -0.98
C GLN A 31 6.53 4.44 -0.87
N SER A 32 5.61 4.21 -1.83
CA SER A 32 4.27 4.82 -1.82
C SER A 32 3.45 4.36 -0.61
N PHE A 33 3.51 3.07 -0.27
CA PHE A 33 2.83 2.54 0.92
C PHE A 33 3.39 3.13 2.21
N LEU A 34 4.72 3.28 2.33
CA LEU A 34 5.34 3.86 3.53
C LEU A 34 4.93 5.32 3.77
N GLN A 35 4.79 6.13 2.70
CA GLN A 35 4.29 7.50 2.83
C GLN A 35 2.88 7.52 3.45
N PHE A 36 1.99 6.66 2.97
CA PHE A 36 0.66 6.46 3.53
C PHE A 36 0.73 5.94 4.98
N TYR A 37 1.51 4.89 5.22
CA TYR A 37 1.64 4.23 6.52
C TYR A 37 2.09 5.21 7.60
N LEU A 38 3.09 6.05 7.31
CA LEU A 38 3.60 7.04 8.25
C LEU A 38 2.58 8.13 8.57
N ASN A 39 1.78 8.57 7.58
CA ASN A 39 0.68 9.52 7.82
C ASN A 39 -0.36 8.93 8.78
N ARG A 40 -0.71 7.65 8.57
CA ARG A 40 -1.63 6.89 9.43
C ARG A 40 -1.07 6.61 10.81
N PHE A 41 0.20 6.25 10.91
CA PHE A 41 0.90 6.05 12.19
C PHE A 41 0.87 7.33 13.04
N ARG A 42 1.17 8.49 12.45
CA ARG A 42 1.16 9.79 13.14
C ARG A 42 -0.23 10.19 13.67
N THR A 43 -1.29 9.74 12.99
CA THR A 43 -2.68 10.01 13.37
C THR A 43 -3.28 8.90 14.22
N ASN A 44 -2.46 7.93 14.66
CA ASN A 44 -2.89 6.74 15.40
C ASN A 44 -4.06 6.01 14.72
N SER A 45 -4.01 5.95 13.39
CA SER A 45 -5.09 5.44 12.52
C SER A 45 -4.59 4.26 11.69
N LEU A 46 -4.21 3.16 12.35
CA LEU A 46 -3.73 1.92 11.72
C LEU A 46 -4.65 0.72 11.97
N GLU A 47 -5.83 0.95 12.56
CA GLU A 47 -6.79 -0.08 12.97
C GLU A 47 -7.24 -0.99 11.83
N ILE A 48 -7.39 -0.47 10.61
CA ILE A 48 -7.76 -1.31 9.45
C ILE A 48 -6.68 -2.35 9.17
N LEU A 49 -5.40 -1.98 9.28
CA LEU A 49 -4.29 -2.90 9.03
C LEU A 49 -4.23 -4.02 10.07
N SER A 50 -4.76 -3.80 11.28
CA SER A 50 -4.80 -4.83 12.33
C SER A 50 -5.75 -6.00 12.03
N ALA A 51 -6.66 -5.84 11.05
CA ALA A 51 -7.51 -6.93 10.58
C ALA A 51 -6.77 -7.97 9.72
N TYR A 52 -5.52 -7.68 9.33
CA TYR A 52 -4.68 -8.55 8.50
C TYR A 52 -3.63 -9.28 9.35
N PRO A 53 -3.14 -10.46 8.92
CA PRO A 53 -2.18 -11.25 9.67
C PRO A 53 -0.74 -10.71 9.53
N VAL A 54 -0.54 -9.44 9.92
CA VAL A 54 0.70 -8.67 9.72
C VAL A 54 1.17 -7.98 11.00
N GLN A 55 0.65 -8.41 12.16
CA GLN A 55 0.93 -7.79 13.44
C GLN A 55 2.44 -7.70 13.72
N TYR A 56 3.17 -8.79 13.52
CA TYR A 56 4.62 -8.82 13.73
C TYR A 56 5.34 -7.81 12.83
N GLU A 57 5.03 -7.79 11.54
CA GLU A 57 5.61 -6.85 10.59
C GLU A 57 5.32 -5.40 10.97
N MET A 58 4.07 -5.09 11.34
CA MET A 58 3.68 -3.75 11.78
C MET A 58 4.39 -3.34 13.06
N GLU A 59 4.52 -4.23 14.04
CA GLU A 59 5.21 -3.94 15.30
C GLU A 59 6.68 -3.61 15.09
N GLN A 60 7.36 -4.34 14.19
CA GLN A 60 8.76 -4.05 13.83
C GLN A 60 8.89 -2.71 13.10
N VAL A 61 8.07 -2.46 12.07
CA VAL A 61 8.09 -1.17 11.35
C VAL A 61 7.78 0.00 12.29
N ASN A 62 6.80 -0.16 13.19
CA ASN A 62 6.47 0.86 14.19
C ASN A 62 7.62 1.13 15.16
N HIS A 63 8.33 0.08 15.58
CA HIS A 63 9.52 0.21 16.41
C HIS A 63 10.58 1.06 15.72
N ASP A 64 10.87 0.76 14.46
CA ASP A 64 11.90 1.47 13.69
C ASP A 64 11.51 2.91 13.36
N VAL A 65 10.22 3.18 13.14
CA VAL A 65 9.68 4.55 13.06
C VAL A 65 9.97 5.34 14.32
N VAL A 66 9.69 4.76 15.50
CA VAL A 66 9.92 5.43 16.80
C VAL A 66 11.41 5.68 17.04
N LEU A 67 12.29 4.74 16.70
CA LEU A 67 13.73 4.91 16.83
C LEU A 67 14.29 6.02 15.93
N ASN A 68 13.62 6.30 14.81
CA ASN A 68 14.06 7.25 13.80
C ASN A 68 13.15 8.50 13.71
N GLN A 69 12.29 8.75 14.70
CA GLN A 69 11.27 9.81 14.66
C GLN A 69 11.80 11.25 14.57
N SER A 70 13.11 11.46 14.81
CA SER A 70 13.76 12.77 14.66
C SER A 70 14.14 13.10 13.22
N ARG A 71 14.06 12.13 12.29
CA ARG A 71 14.37 12.32 10.87
C ARG A 71 13.27 13.11 10.16
N GLN A 72 13.63 13.75 9.05
CA GLN A 72 12.63 14.31 8.15
C GLN A 72 11.80 13.19 7.51
N PRO A 73 10.54 13.45 7.13
CA PRO A 73 9.65 12.42 6.58
C PRO A 73 10.25 11.67 5.40
N GLU A 74 10.90 12.36 4.47
CA GLU A 74 11.52 11.76 3.29
C GLU A 74 12.70 10.86 3.67
N GLU A 75 13.56 11.32 4.59
CA GLU A 75 14.70 10.54 5.09
C GLU A 75 14.24 9.30 5.86
N LEU A 76 13.12 9.38 6.58
CA LEU A 76 12.53 8.26 7.29
C LEU A 76 12.00 7.23 6.29
N VAL A 77 11.30 7.64 5.22
CA VAL A 77 10.86 6.73 4.17
C VAL A 77 12.05 6.02 3.53
N ASP A 78 13.11 6.75 3.16
CA ASP A 78 14.30 6.15 2.56
C ASP A 78 14.98 5.15 3.49
N GLN A 79 15.06 5.46 4.79
CA GLN A 79 15.57 4.55 5.82
C GLN A 79 14.73 3.25 5.90
N LEU A 80 13.41 3.36 5.94
CA LEU A 80 12.51 2.20 6.01
C LEU A 80 12.51 1.39 4.71
N VAL A 81 12.64 2.02 3.55
CA VAL A 81 12.84 1.32 2.27
C VAL A 81 14.17 0.54 2.28
N ALA A 82 15.22 1.08 2.88
CA ALA A 82 16.52 0.41 2.91
C ALA A 82 16.55 -0.78 3.89
N HIS A 83 15.90 -0.66 5.05
CA HIS A 83 16.01 -1.62 6.15
C HIS A 83 14.81 -2.55 6.30
N ASP A 84 13.61 -2.06 5.99
CA ASP A 84 12.36 -2.75 6.35
C ASP A 84 11.57 -3.19 5.12
N ARG A 85 12.13 -3.04 3.91
CA ARG A 85 11.45 -3.41 2.65
C ARG A 85 10.83 -4.80 2.70
N SER A 86 11.49 -5.77 3.33
CA SER A 86 10.96 -7.14 3.42
C SER A 86 9.73 -7.23 4.31
N LEU A 87 9.70 -6.52 5.44
CA LEU A 87 8.55 -6.43 6.35
C LEU A 87 7.40 -5.70 5.66
N VAL A 88 7.68 -4.54 5.06
CA VAL A 88 6.67 -3.74 4.36
C VAL A 88 6.08 -4.49 3.17
N SER A 89 6.91 -5.22 2.41
CA SER A 89 6.45 -6.09 1.31
C SER A 89 5.44 -7.13 1.79
N ARG A 90 5.65 -7.74 2.96
CA ARG A 90 4.70 -8.71 3.53
C ARG A 90 3.39 -8.05 3.94
N ILE A 91 3.45 -6.85 4.51
CA ILE A 91 2.24 -6.06 4.80
C ILE A 91 1.47 -5.85 3.50
N ILE A 92 2.10 -5.29 2.47
CA ILE A 92 1.46 -4.99 1.19
C ILE A 92 0.85 -6.24 0.54
N SER A 93 1.58 -7.36 0.52
CA SER A 93 1.08 -8.62 -0.04
C SER A 93 -0.16 -9.13 0.70
N ALA A 94 -0.23 -8.97 2.03
CA ALA A 94 -1.39 -9.40 2.82
C ALA A 94 -2.66 -8.58 2.52
N LEU A 95 -2.52 -7.34 2.04
CA LEU A 95 -3.67 -6.48 1.67
C LEU A 95 -4.33 -6.92 0.36
N ASN A 96 -3.69 -7.79 -0.42
CA ASN A 96 -4.20 -8.37 -1.66
C ASN A 96 -4.75 -7.32 -2.65
N GLN A 97 -4.05 -6.18 -2.77
CA GLN A 97 -4.38 -5.13 -3.73
C GLN A 97 -3.72 -5.38 -5.08
N GLY A 98 -4.37 -4.91 -6.15
CA GLY A 98 -3.84 -4.98 -7.51
C GLY A 98 -2.97 -3.78 -7.84
N PHE A 99 -1.90 -4.00 -8.60
CA PHE A 99 -0.92 -3.00 -9.01
C PHE A 99 -0.79 -2.91 -10.53
N MET A 100 -0.46 -1.72 -11.01
CA MET A 100 0.04 -1.49 -12.36
C MET A 100 1.51 -1.94 -12.44
N SER A 101 2.02 -2.17 -13.65
CA SER A 101 3.41 -2.62 -13.86
C SER A 101 4.48 -1.63 -13.37
N ASN A 102 4.09 -0.39 -13.06
CA ASN A 102 4.98 0.63 -12.50
C ASN A 102 5.00 0.65 -10.95
N GLY A 103 4.23 -0.22 -10.29
CA GLY A 103 4.12 -0.29 -8.83
C GLY A 103 3.08 0.64 -8.21
N ALA A 104 2.33 1.41 -9.00
CA ALA A 104 1.15 2.14 -8.49
C ALA A 104 -0.01 1.17 -8.25
N LEU A 105 -0.90 1.48 -7.30
CA LEU A 105 -2.17 0.76 -7.19
C LEU A 105 -2.95 0.86 -8.51
N SER A 106 -3.55 -0.25 -8.92
CA SER A 106 -4.38 -0.33 -10.12
C SER A 106 -5.74 0.35 -9.94
N ASP A 107 -6.19 0.50 -8.69
CA ASP A 107 -7.43 1.15 -8.33
C ASP A 107 -7.19 2.21 -7.25
N GLY A 108 -7.22 3.48 -7.65
CA GLY A 108 -7.12 4.63 -6.74
C GLY A 108 -5.77 4.78 -6.02
N THR A 109 -5.85 5.08 -4.72
CA THR A 109 -4.74 5.37 -3.83
C THR A 109 -4.87 4.61 -2.51
N TRP A 110 -3.80 4.54 -1.72
CA TRP A 110 -3.87 3.94 -0.39
C TRP A 110 -4.83 4.70 0.55
N GLU A 111 -4.92 6.02 0.42
CA GLU A 111 -5.86 6.83 1.20
C GLU A 111 -7.31 6.46 0.86
N SER A 112 -7.67 6.44 -0.43
CA SER A 112 -9.02 6.05 -0.86
C SER A 112 -9.36 4.60 -0.53
N TRP A 113 -8.37 3.70 -0.62
CA TRP A 113 -8.54 2.31 -0.20
C TRP A 113 -8.84 2.22 1.30
N TYR A 114 -8.09 2.93 2.14
CA TYR A 114 -8.27 2.92 3.59
C TYR A 114 -9.63 3.48 4.01
N GLU A 115 -10.05 4.60 3.40
CA GLU A 115 -11.38 5.19 3.61
C GLU A 115 -12.49 4.20 3.25
N ALA A 116 -12.38 3.51 2.10
CA ALA A 116 -13.34 2.50 1.69
C ALA A 116 -13.42 1.31 2.67
N GLN A 117 -12.31 0.87 3.25
CA GLN A 117 -12.32 -0.16 4.30
C GLN A 117 -13.04 0.34 5.56
N HIS A 118 -12.79 1.58 5.96
CA HIS A 118 -13.44 2.19 7.11
C HIS A 118 -14.96 2.32 6.92
N ASP A 119 -15.42 2.72 5.74
CA ASP A 119 -16.85 2.80 5.41
C ASP A 119 -17.55 1.44 5.42
N GLN A 120 -16.87 0.38 4.98
CA GLN A 120 -17.38 -0.99 5.05
C GLN A 120 -17.58 -1.45 6.49
N LEU A 121 -16.64 -1.12 7.40
CA LEU A 121 -16.79 -1.42 8.82
C LEU A 121 -17.94 -0.62 9.45
N ALA A 122 -18.09 0.66 9.09
CA ALA A 122 -19.17 1.51 9.60
C ALA A 122 -20.55 1.07 9.09
N SER A 123 -20.63 0.56 7.86
CA SER A 123 -21.88 0.06 7.25
C SER A 123 -22.25 -1.37 7.70
N GLY A 124 -21.32 -2.08 8.36
CA GLY A 124 -21.52 -3.41 8.93
C GLY A 124 -22.03 -3.42 10.38
N LEU A 125 -22.26 -2.24 10.96
CA LEU A 125 -22.90 -1.99 12.26
C LEU A 125 -24.31 -1.40 12.07
#